data_AF-A0A961WJF4-F1
#
_entry.id   AF-A0A961WJF4-F1
#
_cell.length_a   1.000
_cell.length_b   1.000
_cell.length_c   1.000
_cell.angle_alpha   90.00
_cell.angle_beta   90.00
_cell.angle_gamma   90.00
#
_symmetry.space_group_name_H-M   'P 1'
#
loop_
_entity.id
_entity.type
_entity.pdbx_description
1 polymer ?
#
loop_
_entity_poly.entity_id
_entity_poly.type
_entity_poly.pdbx_seq_one_letter_code
_entity_poly.pdbx_strand_id
1 'polypeptide(L)'
;MMGAEGRWKAAIGLAMAAIVLSLASLVRVSPAPAQSDPGASKAPSFVDDRRLPDDAETAARRKAEAERQAAEEAARKRAEEQERARQAAEAEARRKAEAERQAAEEAARKRAEEEARARQAAEAEAHRKAEAERQAAEEATRKRAEEEERARQAAEAEARRKAEAERQAAEAEARRKADAERQAAEEAARKRTEEEARARQAAERKAAEEAAARKRAEEEAAARKRAEEAAAQARAEEAARARQAAEAEARRKSAESRRSAPADELARRMAGGPCADVQLAGRPQPAGRIEIRVKSQCLAGRNVVIAYAGHDFVRTVPAEGEMSFLLDLFEGHAPLAVKLDNGTRMPIDTKGVDLAGISKVAVLWSAPVNLDLHANEYLARRGAEGHVWAKSPGNIDAALTAAREGNRGRGFISMEDTGAGEGIHVEVYTFLHNDSQRTGAVTLLIDYETRGDVPQGDHCGSGRFAQVEAMVVRLRPGGRIDKEKVKFGAAPCGERLTEEKRFNSDTLSDLVARK
;
A
#
# COMPACT_ATOMS: atom_id res chain seq x y z
N MET A 1 -4.79 45.45 -24.36
CA MET A 1 -4.24 46.23 -25.49
C MET A 1 -3.69 45.26 -26.52
N MET A 2 -3.86 45.55 -27.81
CA MET A 2 -3.27 44.79 -28.92
C MET A 2 -1.73 44.85 -28.83
N GLY A 3 -0.93 43.89 -29.28
CA GLY A 3 -1.20 42.82 -30.25
C GLY A 3 -0.35 43.05 -31.48
N ALA A 4 0.92 42.60 -31.45
CA ALA A 4 1.92 42.91 -32.46
C ALA A 4 2.97 41.78 -32.63
N GLU A 5 2.53 40.62 -33.10
CA GLU A 5 3.45 39.62 -33.67
C GLU A 5 3.18 39.45 -35.16
N GLY A 6 4.22 39.68 -35.96
CA GLY A 6 4.14 39.52 -37.40
C GLY A 6 5.42 39.97 -38.09
N ARG A 7 6.23 39.01 -38.54
CA ARG A 7 6.46 38.75 -39.97
C ARG A 7 7.37 37.54 -40.18
N TRP A 8 6.90 36.62 -41.00
CA TRP A 8 7.62 35.41 -41.39
C TRP A 8 8.76 35.68 -42.38
N LYS A 9 9.65 34.68 -42.47
CA LYS A 9 10.76 34.58 -43.42
C LYS A 9 10.26 34.28 -44.83
N ALA A 10 10.85 34.90 -45.86
CA ALA A 10 11.20 34.25 -47.13
C ALA A 10 11.87 35.24 -48.11
N ALA A 11 12.99 34.84 -48.72
CA ALA A 11 13.29 34.92 -50.16
C ALA A 11 14.82 34.82 -50.39
N ILE A 12 15.25 33.80 -51.12
CA ILE A 12 16.62 33.62 -51.61
C ILE A 12 16.63 33.84 -53.12
N GLY A 13 17.63 34.58 -53.60
CA GLY A 13 18.25 34.37 -54.90
C GLY A 13 17.65 35.08 -56.11
N LEU A 14 18.51 35.79 -56.85
CA LEU A 14 18.71 35.57 -58.29
C LEU A 14 20.03 36.21 -58.76
N ALA A 15 20.66 35.59 -59.76
CA ALA A 15 21.95 36.01 -60.29
C ALA A 15 21.82 37.15 -61.32
N MET A 16 22.91 37.90 -61.52
CA MET A 16 23.02 38.93 -62.56
C MET A 16 24.27 38.72 -63.41
N ALA A 17 24.06 38.48 -64.70
CA ALA A 17 25.08 38.55 -65.73
C ALA A 17 24.48 39.22 -66.97
N ALA A 18 25.03 40.36 -67.38
CA ALA A 18 24.67 41.09 -68.59
C ALA A 18 25.88 41.87 -69.12
N ILE A 19 25.89 42.16 -70.42
CA ILE A 19 27.10 42.41 -71.23
C ILE A 19 27.15 43.83 -71.81
N VAL A 20 28.33 44.46 -71.72
CA VAL A 20 28.99 45.49 -72.60
C VAL A 20 28.15 46.57 -73.31
N LEU A 21 28.48 47.85 -73.04
CA LEU A 21 28.47 49.09 -73.88
C LEU A 21 28.87 50.31 -72.97
N SER A 22 29.47 51.44 -73.39
CA SER A 22 30.46 51.73 -74.47
C SER A 22 31.09 53.15 -74.35
N LEU A 23 32.20 53.38 -75.08
CA LEU A 23 32.72 54.68 -75.64
C LEU A 23 33.07 55.91 -74.75
N ALA A 24 34.38 56.06 -74.50
CA ALA A 24 35.30 57.18 -74.87
C ALA A 24 34.94 58.70 -74.76
N SER A 25 35.81 59.47 -74.04
CA SER A 25 36.44 60.78 -74.39
C SER A 25 37.47 61.17 -73.28
N LEU A 26 38.78 61.48 -73.48
CA LEU A 26 39.49 62.62 -74.15
C LEU A 26 39.24 63.97 -73.42
N VAL A 27 40.19 64.74 -72.85
CA VAL A 27 41.51 65.34 -73.25
C VAL A 27 42.24 65.85 -71.96
N ARG A 28 43.53 65.60 -71.63
CA ARG A 28 44.87 66.11 -72.10
C ARG A 28 45.36 67.45 -71.45
N VAL A 29 46.64 67.52 -71.03
CA VAL A 29 47.57 68.69 -71.10
C VAL A 29 49.03 68.22 -70.90
N SER A 30 49.99 69.01 -71.42
CA SER A 30 51.44 68.71 -71.62
C SER A 30 52.35 69.56 -70.68
N PRO A 31 53.72 69.57 -70.71
CA PRO A 31 54.55 69.98 -71.86
C PRO A 31 55.93 69.27 -72.06
N ALA A 32 56.63 69.66 -73.15
CA ALA A 32 57.99 69.24 -73.56
C ALA A 32 59.05 70.36 -73.29
N PRO A 33 60.35 70.30 -73.73
CA PRO A 33 60.71 70.45 -75.17
C PRO A 33 62.03 69.80 -75.70
N ALA A 34 62.08 69.64 -77.04
CA ALA A 34 63.19 69.81 -78.01
C ALA A 34 64.61 69.16 -77.83
N GLN A 35 65.16 68.58 -78.92
CA GLN A 35 66.18 69.24 -79.78
C GLN A 35 66.65 68.43 -81.03
N SER A 36 66.73 69.14 -82.17
CA SER A 36 67.59 69.01 -83.38
C SER A 36 68.21 67.69 -83.91
N ASP A 37 67.83 67.40 -85.16
CA ASP A 37 68.57 66.81 -86.31
C ASP A 37 69.92 67.54 -86.66
N PRO A 38 70.75 67.17 -87.69
CA PRO A 38 70.53 66.23 -88.82
C PRO A 38 71.74 65.30 -89.20
N GLY A 39 71.59 64.53 -90.30
CA GLY A 39 72.69 64.41 -91.29
C GLY A 39 72.81 63.11 -92.10
N ALA A 40 72.42 63.11 -93.38
CA ALA A 40 72.65 61.99 -94.30
C ALA A 40 73.04 62.39 -95.75
N SER A 41 74.18 61.85 -96.21
CA SER A 41 74.56 61.42 -97.58
C SER A 41 74.67 62.36 -98.81
N LYS A 42 75.89 62.32 -99.41
CA LYS A 42 76.27 62.19 -100.86
C LYS A 42 76.04 63.33 -101.90
N ALA A 43 77.14 63.79 -102.53
CA ALA A 43 77.49 63.70 -103.99
C ALA A 43 78.78 64.53 -104.33
N PRO A 44 79.47 64.38 -105.50
CA PRO A 44 80.94 64.59 -105.60
C PRO A 44 81.48 65.56 -106.71
N SER A 45 82.81 65.51 -106.96
CA SER A 45 83.67 66.21 -107.98
C SER A 45 84.15 67.63 -107.59
N PHE A 46 85.30 68.19 -108.00
CA PHE A 46 86.33 67.95 -109.05
C PHE A 46 87.64 68.71 -108.63
N VAL A 47 88.89 68.21 -108.80
CA VAL A 47 89.94 68.59 -109.82
C VAL A 47 91.30 67.92 -109.43
N ASP A 48 92.15 67.61 -110.43
CA ASP A 48 93.61 67.28 -110.46
C ASP A 48 94.54 67.90 -109.38
N ASP A 49 95.78 67.42 -109.09
CA ASP A 49 96.82 66.85 -109.99
C ASP A 49 97.85 65.94 -109.22
N ARG A 50 98.87 65.44 -109.95
CA ARG A 50 99.80 64.35 -109.62
C ARG A 50 100.98 64.70 -108.68
N ARG A 51 101.33 63.80 -107.73
CA ARG A 51 102.66 63.14 -107.62
C ARG A 51 102.82 62.18 -106.42
N LEU A 52 103.46 61.03 -106.68
CA LEU A 52 104.14 60.13 -105.71
C LEU A 52 105.47 60.78 -105.21
N PRO A 53 106.11 60.37 -104.07
CA PRO A 53 106.21 58.98 -103.59
C PRO A 53 106.18 58.66 -102.06
N ASP A 54 105.56 57.50 -101.77
CA ASP A 54 105.83 56.40 -100.81
C ASP A 54 106.37 56.52 -99.36
N ASP A 55 106.97 57.61 -98.86
CA ASP A 55 107.60 57.55 -97.50
C ASP A 55 106.66 57.92 -96.32
N ALA A 56 105.47 58.47 -96.59
CA ALA A 56 104.56 58.99 -95.56
C ALA A 56 103.57 57.95 -94.98
N GLU A 57 103.27 56.87 -95.71
CA GLU A 57 102.13 55.99 -95.38
C GLU A 57 102.37 55.13 -94.13
N THR A 58 103.62 54.71 -93.90
CA THR A 58 103.99 53.88 -92.73
C THR A 58 103.91 54.66 -91.41
N ALA A 59 104.23 55.95 -91.42
CA ALA A 59 104.07 56.84 -90.28
C ALA A 59 102.59 57.12 -89.98
N ALA A 60 101.77 57.35 -91.02
CA ALA A 60 100.34 57.53 -90.89
C ALA A 60 99.64 56.29 -90.30
N ARG A 61 100.00 55.08 -90.78
CA ARG A 61 99.47 53.81 -90.26
C ARG A 61 99.79 53.59 -88.78
N ARG A 62 101.03 53.85 -88.34
CA ARG A 62 101.41 53.75 -86.91
C ARG A 62 100.65 54.73 -86.02
N LYS A 63 100.44 55.97 -86.49
CA LYS A 63 99.64 56.96 -85.76
C LYS A 63 98.17 56.53 -85.66
N ALA A 64 97.56 56.07 -86.75
CA ALA A 64 96.18 55.58 -86.75
C ALA A 64 95.98 54.33 -85.88
N GLU A 65 96.98 53.44 -85.82
CA GLU A 65 96.95 52.26 -84.94
C GLU A 65 97.07 52.64 -83.46
N ALA A 66 97.95 53.59 -83.12
CA ALA A 66 98.06 54.12 -81.75
C ALA A 66 96.78 54.88 -81.32
N GLU A 67 96.19 55.69 -82.21
CA GLU A 67 94.92 56.37 -81.96
C GLU A 67 93.76 55.36 -81.79
N ARG A 68 93.76 54.27 -82.58
CA ARG A 68 92.79 53.17 -82.42
C ARG A 68 92.96 52.45 -81.07
N GLN A 69 94.19 52.11 -80.67
CA GLN A 69 94.45 51.47 -79.37
C GLN A 69 94.05 52.38 -78.19
N ALA A 70 94.36 53.68 -78.27
CA ALA A 70 93.94 54.66 -77.28
C ALA A 70 92.41 54.83 -77.23
N ALA A 71 91.74 54.81 -78.39
CA ALA A 71 90.28 54.85 -78.46
C ALA A 71 89.63 53.56 -77.92
N GLU A 72 90.22 52.40 -78.17
CA GLU A 72 89.76 51.10 -77.67
C GLU A 72 89.95 50.98 -76.15
N GLU A 73 91.08 51.44 -75.60
CA GLU A 73 91.31 51.51 -74.15
C GLU A 73 90.38 52.53 -73.48
N ALA A 74 90.13 53.68 -74.09
CA ALA A 74 89.18 54.68 -73.61
C ALA A 74 87.72 54.16 -73.65
N ALA A 75 87.35 53.43 -74.71
CA ALA A 75 86.04 52.78 -74.82
C ALA A 75 85.87 51.69 -73.74
N ARG A 76 86.91 50.86 -73.52
CA ARG A 76 86.92 49.85 -72.47
C ARG A 76 86.81 50.47 -71.08
N LYS A 77 87.56 51.52 -70.76
CA LYS A 77 87.47 52.24 -69.47
C LYS A 77 86.07 52.81 -69.24
N ARG A 78 85.45 53.41 -70.28
CA ARG A 78 84.06 53.89 -70.21
C ARG A 78 83.05 52.75 -70.03
N ALA A 79 83.28 51.59 -70.64
CA ALA A 79 82.43 50.41 -70.46
C ALA A 79 82.54 49.85 -69.02
N GLU A 80 83.75 49.69 -68.48
CA GLU A 80 83.99 49.27 -67.10
C GLU A 80 83.40 50.28 -66.09
N GLU A 81 83.48 51.58 -66.36
CA GLU A 81 82.86 52.63 -65.54
C GLU A 81 81.32 52.59 -65.59
N GLN A 82 80.73 52.43 -66.78
CA GLN A 82 79.28 52.26 -66.94
C GLN A 82 78.77 50.96 -66.29
N GLU A 83 79.53 49.87 -66.35
CA GLU A 83 79.17 48.63 -65.67
C GLU A 83 79.21 48.79 -64.15
N ARG A 84 80.26 49.40 -63.60
CA ARG A 84 80.34 49.74 -62.17
C ARG A 84 79.20 50.66 -61.73
N ALA A 85 78.85 51.66 -62.53
CA ALA A 85 77.71 52.55 -62.26
C ALA A 85 76.37 51.79 -62.25
N ARG A 86 76.17 50.83 -63.18
CA ARG A 86 74.99 49.95 -63.20
C ARG A 86 74.95 49.02 -61.98
N GLN A 87 76.06 48.38 -61.64
CA GLN A 87 76.15 47.50 -60.47
C GLN A 87 75.92 48.27 -59.16
N ALA A 88 76.43 49.50 -59.03
CA ALA A 88 76.17 50.37 -57.89
C ALA A 88 74.68 50.76 -57.80
N ALA A 89 74.06 51.18 -58.91
CA ALA A 89 72.64 51.53 -58.96
C ALA A 89 71.73 50.31 -58.67
N GLU A 90 72.08 49.12 -59.16
CA GLU A 90 71.35 47.89 -58.87
C GLU A 90 71.50 47.48 -57.39
N ALA A 91 72.70 47.60 -56.82
CA ALA A 91 72.94 47.33 -55.40
C ALA A 91 72.18 48.31 -54.49
N GLU A 92 72.09 49.59 -54.86
CA GLU A 92 71.28 50.59 -54.15
C GLU A 92 69.78 50.30 -54.27
N ALA A 93 69.29 49.98 -55.48
CA ALA A 93 67.90 49.60 -55.70
C ALA A 93 67.50 48.33 -54.91
N ARG A 94 68.38 47.31 -54.87
CA ARG A 94 68.19 46.09 -54.07
C ARG A 94 68.13 46.42 -52.57
N ARG A 95 69.05 47.25 -52.06
CA ARG A 95 69.04 47.70 -50.65
C ARG A 95 67.76 48.45 -50.29
N LYS A 96 67.28 49.33 -51.16
CA LYS A 96 66.03 50.07 -50.96
C LYS A 96 64.82 49.14 -50.95
N ALA A 97 64.72 48.22 -51.91
CA ALA A 97 63.64 47.24 -51.98
C ALA A 97 63.64 46.27 -50.79
N GLU A 98 64.81 45.87 -50.29
CA GLU A 98 64.93 45.04 -49.09
C GLU A 98 64.53 45.78 -47.81
N ALA A 99 64.96 47.04 -47.65
CA ALA A 99 64.53 47.89 -46.53
C ALA A 99 63.01 48.14 -46.55
N GLU A 100 62.42 48.37 -47.74
CA GLU A 100 60.97 48.53 -47.91
C GLU A 100 60.22 47.23 -47.58
N ARG A 101 60.74 46.07 -48.00
CA ARG A 101 60.19 44.76 -47.64
C ARG A 101 60.22 44.52 -46.13
N GLN A 102 61.35 44.80 -45.47
CA GLN A 102 61.49 44.65 -44.01
C GLN A 102 60.55 45.59 -43.25
N ALA A 103 60.42 46.85 -43.68
CA ALA A 103 59.48 47.80 -43.09
C ALA A 103 58.01 47.37 -43.28
N ALA A 104 57.65 46.84 -44.45
CA ALA A 104 56.32 46.30 -44.72
C ALA A 104 56.01 45.05 -43.89
N GLU A 105 56.98 44.15 -43.73
CA GLU A 105 56.86 42.93 -42.91
C GLU A 105 56.72 43.26 -41.41
N GLU A 106 57.51 44.20 -40.89
CA GLU A 106 57.39 44.66 -39.50
C GLU A 106 56.05 45.36 -39.25
N ALA A 107 55.59 46.20 -40.19
CA ALA A 107 54.28 46.84 -40.10
C ALA A 107 53.12 45.83 -40.16
N ALA A 108 53.21 44.80 -41.02
CA ALA A 108 52.24 43.72 -41.09
C ALA A 108 52.21 42.91 -39.79
N ARG A 109 53.38 42.57 -39.24
CA ARG A 109 53.51 41.84 -37.96
C ARG A 109 52.91 42.63 -36.80
N LYS A 110 53.18 43.94 -36.69
CA LYS A 110 52.59 44.80 -35.63
C LYS A 110 51.07 44.85 -35.71
N ARG A 111 50.50 44.99 -36.91
CA ARG A 111 49.04 44.96 -37.13
C ARG A 111 48.42 43.61 -36.76
N ALA A 112 49.06 42.51 -37.16
CA ALA A 112 48.59 41.16 -36.82
C ALA A 112 48.64 40.91 -35.30
N GLU A 113 49.67 41.41 -34.59
CA GLU A 113 49.77 41.30 -33.14
C GLU A 113 48.72 42.15 -32.41
N GLU A 114 48.48 43.39 -32.88
CA GLU A 114 47.43 44.26 -32.35
C GLU A 114 46.03 43.66 -32.56
N GLU A 115 45.74 43.12 -33.74
CA GLU A 115 44.48 42.45 -34.05
C GLU A 115 44.29 41.17 -33.21
N ALA A 116 45.34 40.37 -33.02
CA ALA A 116 45.29 39.19 -32.15
C ALA A 116 45.00 39.56 -30.69
N ARG A 117 45.66 40.62 -30.16
CA ARG A 117 45.39 41.15 -28.82
C ARG A 117 43.95 41.67 -28.68
N ALA A 118 43.44 42.38 -29.69
CA ALA A 118 42.07 42.88 -29.70
C ALA A 118 41.03 41.76 -29.71
N ARG A 119 41.25 40.70 -30.52
CA ARG A 119 40.41 39.49 -30.54
C ARG A 119 40.41 38.77 -29.18
N GLN A 120 41.59 38.56 -28.58
CA GLN A 120 41.71 37.95 -27.25
C GLN A 120 41.03 38.78 -26.15
N ALA A 121 41.15 40.11 -26.19
CA ALA A 121 40.45 40.99 -25.25
C ALA A 121 38.93 40.91 -25.38
N ALA A 122 38.41 40.91 -26.60
CA ALA A 122 36.97 40.78 -26.88
C ALA A 122 36.42 39.40 -26.46
N GLU A 123 37.16 38.33 -26.73
CA GLU A 123 36.80 36.97 -26.29
C GLU A 123 36.81 36.83 -24.76
N ALA A 124 37.82 37.38 -24.08
CA ALA A 124 37.90 37.39 -22.63
C ALA A 124 36.82 38.27 -21.97
N GLU A 125 36.33 39.32 -22.64
CA GLU A 125 35.17 40.10 -22.17
C GLU A 125 33.85 39.34 -22.39
N ALA A 126 33.68 38.71 -23.56
CA ALA A 126 32.51 37.89 -23.87
C ALA A 126 32.37 36.71 -22.90
N HIS A 127 33.47 35.99 -22.60
CA HIS A 127 33.47 34.91 -21.62
C HIS A 127 33.09 35.42 -20.22
N ARG A 128 33.65 36.55 -19.78
CA ARG A 128 33.31 37.14 -18.47
C ARG A 128 31.84 37.56 -18.36
N LYS A 129 31.25 38.10 -19.44
CA LYS A 129 29.82 38.42 -19.50
C LYS A 129 28.93 37.16 -19.46
N ALA A 130 29.26 36.15 -20.27
CA ALA A 130 28.52 34.88 -20.30
C ALA A 130 28.61 34.11 -18.97
N GLU A 131 29.75 34.17 -18.29
CA GLU A 131 29.93 33.57 -16.97
C GLU A 131 29.16 34.32 -15.87
N ALA A 132 29.18 35.66 -15.87
CA ALA A 132 28.39 36.45 -14.94
C ALA A 132 26.88 36.24 -15.15
N GLU A 133 26.42 36.15 -16.40
CA GLU A 133 25.01 35.85 -16.72
C GLU A 133 24.61 34.44 -16.27
N ARG A 134 25.48 33.43 -16.48
CA ARG A 134 25.28 32.06 -16.00
C ARG A 134 25.16 32.01 -14.47
N GLN A 135 26.07 32.68 -13.75
CA GLN A 135 26.04 32.76 -12.28
C GLN A 135 24.79 33.48 -11.77
N ALA A 136 24.38 34.58 -12.40
CA ALA A 136 23.15 35.30 -12.03
C ALA A 136 21.89 34.45 -12.28
N ALA A 137 21.84 33.70 -13.38
CA ALA A 137 20.75 32.77 -13.68
C ALA A 137 20.70 31.60 -12.67
N GLU A 138 21.84 31.03 -12.31
CA GLU A 138 21.95 29.94 -11.33
C GLU A 138 21.58 30.41 -9.91
N GLU A 139 21.99 31.62 -9.50
CA GLU A 139 21.57 32.19 -8.22
C GLU A 139 20.07 32.52 -8.20
N ALA A 140 19.51 33.00 -9.32
CA ALA A 140 18.07 33.28 -9.43
C ALA A 140 17.22 32.00 -9.40
N THR A 141 17.66 30.91 -10.04
CA THR A 141 16.96 29.62 -9.95
C THR A 141 17.10 29.00 -8.56
N ARG A 142 18.27 29.07 -7.92
CA ARG A 142 18.47 28.61 -6.54
C ARG A 142 17.56 29.36 -5.55
N LYS A 143 17.49 30.69 -5.62
CA LYS A 143 16.60 31.49 -4.74
C LYS A 143 15.12 31.12 -4.92
N ARG A 144 14.66 30.90 -6.15
CA ARG A 144 13.28 30.45 -6.42
C ARG A 144 13.01 29.05 -5.84
N ALA A 145 13.96 28.13 -5.96
CA ALA A 145 13.84 26.80 -5.37
C ALA A 145 13.80 26.85 -3.82
N GLU A 146 14.67 27.66 -3.20
CA GLU A 146 14.67 27.86 -1.74
C GLU A 146 13.36 28.52 -1.25
N GLU A 147 12.80 29.47 -1.99
CA GLU A 147 11.51 30.11 -1.66
C GLU A 147 10.34 29.12 -1.81
N GLU A 148 10.31 28.32 -2.88
CA GLU A 148 9.30 27.29 -3.09
C GLU A 148 9.38 26.18 -2.02
N GLU A 149 10.58 25.76 -1.62
CA GLU A 149 10.75 24.79 -0.54
C GLU A 149 10.25 25.33 0.80
N ARG A 150 10.58 26.59 1.14
CA ARG A 150 10.06 27.24 2.35
C ARG A 150 8.54 27.37 2.34
N ALA A 151 7.94 27.69 1.19
CA ALA A 151 6.48 27.74 1.04
C ALA A 151 5.84 26.35 1.24
N ARG A 152 6.43 25.29 0.67
CA ARG A 152 5.99 23.89 0.86
C ARG A 152 6.09 23.47 2.33
N GLN A 153 7.22 23.74 2.99
CA GLN A 153 7.43 23.44 4.42
C GLN A 153 6.44 24.19 5.33
N ALA A 154 6.15 25.46 5.03
CA ALA A 154 5.17 26.25 5.78
C ALA A 154 3.74 25.68 5.62
N ALA A 155 3.33 25.34 4.39
CA ALA A 155 2.03 24.73 4.12
C ALA A 155 1.88 23.35 4.78
N GLU A 156 2.94 22.53 4.78
CA GLU A 156 2.93 21.23 5.47
C GLU A 156 2.84 21.41 6.99
N ALA A 157 3.57 22.37 7.57
CA ALA A 157 3.50 22.68 9.00
C ALA A 157 2.11 23.17 9.43
N GLU A 158 1.44 23.99 8.61
CA GLU A 158 0.05 24.42 8.84
C GLU A 158 -0.93 23.24 8.75
N ALA A 159 -0.81 22.41 7.71
CA ALA A 159 -1.63 21.22 7.54
C ALA A 159 -1.47 20.23 8.71
N ARG A 160 -0.25 20.00 9.19
CA ARG A 160 0.05 19.19 10.38
C ARG A 160 -0.61 19.78 11.64
N ARG A 161 -0.49 21.09 11.88
CA ARG A 161 -1.14 21.77 13.02
C ARG A 161 -2.66 21.63 12.98
N LYS A 162 -3.28 21.80 11.80
CA LYS A 162 -4.73 21.65 11.65
C LYS A 162 -5.18 20.21 11.92
N ALA A 163 -4.50 19.22 11.34
CA ALA A 163 -4.79 17.80 11.56
C ALA A 163 -4.58 17.38 13.03
N GLU A 164 -3.59 17.94 13.73
CA GLU A 164 -3.37 17.71 15.15
C GLU A 164 -4.46 18.34 16.03
N ALA A 165 -4.87 19.58 15.74
CA ALA A 165 -5.98 20.23 16.44
C ALA A 165 -7.30 19.46 16.26
N GLU A 166 -7.58 18.97 15.04
CA GLU A 166 -8.75 18.15 14.75
C GLU A 166 -8.70 16.79 15.48
N ARG A 167 -7.53 16.14 15.52
CA ARG A 167 -7.31 14.91 16.29
C ARG A 167 -7.56 15.13 17.79
N GLN A 168 -7.04 16.22 18.36
CA GLN A 168 -7.25 16.54 19.78
C GLN A 168 -8.71 16.88 20.09
N ALA A 169 -9.42 17.58 19.19
CA ALA A 169 -10.84 17.85 19.34
C ALA A 169 -11.68 16.54 19.32
N ALA A 170 -11.40 15.65 18.37
CA ALA A 170 -12.06 14.34 18.27
C ALA A 170 -11.77 13.45 19.50
N GLU A 171 -10.52 13.43 19.99
CA GLU A 171 -10.17 12.68 21.20
C GLU A 171 -10.87 13.25 22.45
N ALA A 172 -10.95 14.59 22.58
CA ALA A 172 -11.65 15.24 23.69
C ALA A 172 -13.17 14.97 23.65
N GLU A 173 -13.78 14.93 22.47
CA GLU A 173 -15.19 14.55 22.31
C GLU A 173 -15.43 13.07 22.64
N ALA A 174 -14.57 12.17 22.16
CA ALA A 174 -14.64 10.74 22.46
C ALA A 174 -14.49 10.47 23.97
N ARG A 175 -13.54 11.13 24.64
CA ARG A 175 -13.39 11.07 26.10
C ARG A 175 -14.64 11.55 26.83
N ARG A 176 -15.24 12.67 26.43
CA ARG A 176 -16.50 13.18 27.03
C ARG A 176 -17.66 12.19 26.87
N LYS A 177 -17.79 11.54 25.70
CA LYS A 177 -18.81 10.51 25.46
C LYS A 177 -18.57 9.28 26.36
N ALA A 178 -17.35 8.77 26.40
CA ALA A 178 -16.99 7.63 27.26
C ALA A 178 -17.13 7.92 28.76
N ASP A 179 -16.82 9.15 29.22
CA ASP A 179 -17.04 9.57 30.60
C ASP A 179 -18.54 9.66 30.94
N ALA A 180 -19.36 10.19 30.02
CA ALA A 180 -20.81 10.26 30.21
C ALA A 180 -21.48 8.87 30.19
N GLU A 181 -21.05 7.98 29.31
CA GLU A 181 -21.50 6.58 29.27
C GLU A 181 -21.10 5.82 30.53
N ARG A 182 -19.87 6.02 31.03
CA ARG A 182 -19.44 5.43 32.31
C ARG A 182 -20.29 5.92 33.48
N GLN A 183 -20.56 7.22 33.56
CA GLN A 183 -21.42 7.79 34.62
C GLN A 183 -22.86 7.25 34.53
N ALA A 184 -23.43 7.15 33.34
CA ALA A 184 -24.76 6.57 33.13
C ALA A 184 -24.80 5.07 33.50
N ALA A 185 -23.76 4.31 33.17
CA ALA A 185 -23.64 2.90 33.54
C ALA A 185 -23.47 2.70 35.04
N GLU A 186 -22.67 3.55 35.71
CA GLU A 186 -22.46 3.53 37.16
C GLU A 186 -23.75 3.90 37.92
N GLU A 187 -24.49 4.93 37.46
CA GLU A 187 -25.79 5.29 38.05
C GLU A 187 -26.84 4.19 37.83
N ALA A 188 -26.87 3.57 36.64
CA ALA A 188 -27.77 2.45 36.35
C ALA A 188 -27.43 1.21 37.18
N ALA A 189 -26.14 0.89 37.36
CA ALA A 189 -25.69 -0.19 38.23
C ALA A 189 -26.09 0.08 39.69
N ARG A 190 -25.86 1.31 40.19
CA ARG A 190 -26.27 1.70 41.54
C ARG A 190 -27.79 1.55 41.73
N LYS A 191 -28.61 2.04 40.80
CA LYS A 191 -30.07 1.89 40.85
C LYS A 191 -30.50 0.42 40.92
N ARG A 192 -29.90 -0.45 40.11
CA ARG A 192 -30.14 -1.91 40.16
C ARG A 192 -29.76 -2.50 41.52
N THR A 193 -28.61 -2.12 42.10
CA THR A 193 -28.23 -2.62 43.43
C THR A 193 -29.15 -2.12 44.55
N GLU A 194 -29.63 -0.86 44.49
CA GLU A 194 -30.62 -0.35 45.45
C GLU A 194 -31.99 -1.03 45.29
N GLU A 195 -32.42 -1.31 44.06
CA GLU A 195 -33.66 -2.05 43.78
C GLU A 195 -33.58 -3.51 44.26
N GLU A 196 -32.48 -4.20 43.98
CA GLU A 196 -32.25 -5.57 44.44
C GLU A 196 -32.17 -5.65 45.98
N ALA A 197 -31.50 -4.69 46.63
CA ALA A 197 -31.46 -4.61 48.10
C ALA A 197 -32.86 -4.38 48.70
N ARG A 198 -33.70 -3.54 48.07
CA ARG A 198 -35.11 -3.34 48.48
C ARG A 198 -35.94 -4.61 48.26
N ALA A 199 -35.75 -5.31 47.15
CA ALA A 199 -36.44 -6.57 46.86
C ALA A 199 -36.06 -7.67 47.88
N ARG A 200 -34.77 -7.78 48.22
CA ARG A 200 -34.28 -8.70 49.28
C ARG A 200 -34.88 -8.35 50.64
N GLN A 201 -34.88 -7.09 51.07
CA GLN A 201 -35.54 -6.68 52.33
C GLN A 201 -37.05 -6.95 52.33
N ALA A 202 -37.74 -6.75 51.21
CA ALA A 202 -39.17 -7.04 51.10
C ALA A 202 -39.45 -8.56 51.21
N ALA A 203 -38.61 -9.39 50.58
CA ALA A 203 -38.69 -10.85 50.68
C ALA A 203 -38.39 -11.34 52.11
N GLU A 204 -37.37 -10.82 52.78
CA GLU A 204 -37.05 -11.14 54.18
C GLU A 204 -38.19 -10.75 55.13
N ARG A 205 -38.78 -9.56 54.96
CA ARG A 205 -39.95 -9.14 55.76
C ARG A 205 -41.13 -10.09 55.56
N LYS A 206 -41.44 -10.45 54.31
CA LYS A 206 -42.52 -11.39 54.00
C LYS A 206 -42.26 -12.78 54.58
N ALA A 207 -41.03 -13.29 54.47
CA ALA A 207 -40.64 -14.57 55.04
C ALA A 207 -40.73 -14.57 56.58
N ALA A 208 -40.34 -13.47 57.24
CA ALA A 208 -40.48 -13.30 58.69
C ALA A 208 -41.96 -13.25 59.12
N GLU A 209 -42.82 -12.58 58.35
CA GLU A 209 -44.26 -12.52 58.61
C GLU A 209 -44.94 -13.88 58.41
N GLU A 210 -44.63 -14.60 57.32
CA GLU A 210 -45.10 -15.97 57.10
C GLU A 210 -44.59 -16.95 58.17
N ALA A 211 -43.35 -16.81 58.64
CA ALA A 211 -42.81 -17.62 59.74
C ALA A 211 -43.50 -17.32 61.07
N ALA A 212 -43.81 -16.05 61.37
CA ALA A 212 -44.58 -15.66 62.54
C ALA A 212 -46.02 -16.17 62.48
N ALA A 213 -46.66 -16.12 61.31
CA ALA A 213 -48.00 -16.69 61.08
C ALA A 213 -48.01 -18.21 61.27
N ARG A 214 -47.01 -18.93 60.74
CA ARG A 214 -46.85 -20.38 60.94
C ARG A 214 -46.72 -20.74 62.42
N LYS A 215 -45.86 -20.04 63.18
CA LYS A 215 -45.71 -20.27 64.62
C LYS A 215 -47.03 -20.08 65.38
N ARG A 216 -47.77 -19.00 65.09
CA ARG A 216 -49.10 -18.76 65.70
C ARG A 216 -50.10 -19.85 65.35
N ALA A 217 -50.13 -20.31 64.09
CA ALA A 217 -51.01 -21.40 63.67
C ALA A 217 -50.63 -22.74 64.31
N GLU A 218 -49.33 -22.99 64.52
CA GLU A 218 -48.81 -24.19 65.20
C GLU A 218 -49.10 -24.17 66.71
N GLU A 219 -48.98 -23.01 67.37
CA GLU A 219 -49.42 -22.80 68.76
C GLU A 219 -50.94 -22.95 68.91
N GLU A 220 -51.74 -22.41 67.99
CA GLU A 220 -53.20 -22.57 68.00
C GLU A 220 -53.61 -24.03 67.73
N ALA A 221 -52.96 -24.72 66.80
CA ALA A 221 -53.18 -26.13 66.54
C ALA A 221 -52.78 -27.00 67.75
N ALA A 222 -51.67 -26.69 68.42
CA ALA A 222 -51.27 -27.36 69.66
C ALA A 222 -52.26 -27.09 70.81
N ALA A 223 -52.80 -25.87 70.91
CA ALA A 223 -53.85 -25.54 71.88
C ALA A 223 -55.16 -26.29 71.59
N ARG A 224 -55.59 -26.34 70.32
CA ARG A 224 -56.75 -27.13 69.87
C ARG A 224 -56.55 -28.62 70.15
N LYS A 225 -55.37 -29.18 69.84
CA LYS A 225 -55.04 -30.59 70.12
C LYS A 225 -55.07 -30.89 71.62
N ARG A 226 -54.52 -30.02 72.46
CA ARG A 226 -54.60 -30.16 73.94
C ARG A 226 -56.04 -30.09 74.44
N ALA A 227 -56.87 -29.19 73.88
CA ALA A 227 -58.28 -29.09 74.23
C ALA A 227 -59.08 -30.34 73.77
N GLU A 228 -58.76 -30.88 72.59
CA GLU A 228 -59.35 -32.13 72.08
C GLU A 228 -58.89 -33.34 72.89
N GLU A 229 -57.61 -33.43 73.27
CA GLU A 229 -57.06 -34.47 74.15
C GLU A 229 -57.68 -34.39 75.56
N ALA A 230 -57.87 -33.19 76.12
CA ALA A 230 -58.57 -33.01 77.39
C ALA A 230 -60.07 -33.36 77.30
N ALA A 231 -60.76 -32.98 76.21
CA ALA A 231 -62.14 -33.39 75.96
C ALA A 231 -62.26 -34.90 75.71
N ALA A 232 -61.27 -35.51 75.06
CA ALA A 232 -61.19 -36.95 74.86
C ALA A 232 -60.88 -37.69 76.17
N GLN A 233 -60.05 -37.13 77.06
CA GLN A 233 -59.84 -37.65 78.41
C GLN A 233 -61.12 -37.56 79.25
N ALA A 234 -61.82 -36.43 79.25
CA ALA A 234 -63.10 -36.29 79.95
C ALA A 234 -64.15 -37.29 79.42
N ARG A 235 -64.27 -37.41 78.09
CA ARG A 235 -65.11 -38.44 77.44
C ARG A 235 -64.60 -39.86 77.70
N ALA A 236 -63.31 -40.07 77.93
CA ALA A 236 -62.75 -41.38 78.24
C ALA A 236 -62.94 -41.75 79.72
N GLU A 237 -62.97 -40.80 80.64
CA GLU A 237 -63.41 -41.02 82.02
C GLU A 237 -64.91 -41.28 82.09
N GLU A 238 -65.72 -40.49 81.37
CA GLU A 238 -67.15 -40.71 81.23
C GLU A 238 -67.43 -42.07 80.56
N ALA A 239 -66.73 -42.39 79.48
CA ALA A 239 -66.80 -43.69 78.82
C ALA A 239 -66.11 -44.81 79.61
N ALA A 240 -65.23 -44.53 80.58
CA ALA A 240 -64.70 -45.54 81.50
C ALA A 240 -65.72 -45.85 82.60
N ARG A 241 -66.47 -44.85 83.09
CA ARG A 241 -67.65 -45.06 83.95
C ARG A 241 -68.73 -45.83 83.18
N ALA A 242 -69.01 -45.42 81.95
CA ALA A 242 -69.95 -46.13 81.06
C ALA A 242 -69.44 -47.51 80.62
N ARG A 243 -68.12 -47.74 80.53
CA ARG A 243 -67.53 -49.07 80.31
C ARG A 243 -67.50 -49.90 81.58
N GLN A 244 -67.35 -49.36 82.79
CA GLN A 244 -67.57 -50.15 83.99
C GLN A 244 -69.04 -50.62 84.06
N ALA A 245 -70.00 -49.77 83.64
CA ALA A 245 -71.39 -50.17 83.46
C ALA A 245 -71.60 -51.16 82.28
N ALA A 246 -70.92 -50.95 81.15
CA ALA A 246 -71.09 -51.75 79.92
C ALA A 246 -70.14 -52.95 79.82
N GLU A 247 -69.16 -53.14 80.70
CA GLU A 247 -68.31 -54.34 80.83
C GLU A 247 -68.99 -55.37 81.72
N ALA A 248 -69.80 -54.89 82.68
CA ALA A 248 -70.88 -55.69 83.27
C ALA A 248 -71.90 -56.15 82.19
N GLU A 249 -72.06 -55.41 81.08
CA GLU A 249 -72.92 -55.78 79.95
C GLU A 249 -72.20 -56.50 78.79
N ALA A 250 -70.89 -56.33 78.61
CA ALA A 250 -70.11 -56.84 77.47
C ALA A 250 -69.32 -58.11 77.79
N ARG A 251 -69.15 -58.47 79.09
CA ARG A 251 -68.99 -59.88 79.48
C ARG A 251 -70.08 -60.80 78.90
N ARG A 252 -71.21 -60.22 78.48
CA ARG A 252 -72.37 -60.88 77.89
C ARG A 252 -72.31 -61.02 76.36
N LYS A 253 -71.44 -60.27 75.66
CA LYS A 253 -71.39 -60.20 74.19
C LYS A 253 -69.96 -60.06 73.66
N SER A 254 -69.39 -61.22 73.33
CA SER A 254 -68.08 -61.45 72.69
C SER A 254 -67.70 -60.44 71.60
N ALA A 255 -66.40 -60.16 71.51
CA ALA A 255 -65.82 -59.38 70.43
C ALA A 255 -65.68 -60.20 69.13
N GLU A 256 -65.87 -59.54 67.98
CA GLU A 256 -65.42 -60.00 66.67
C GLU A 256 -64.95 -58.79 65.82
N SER A 257 -64.12 -59.05 64.79
CA SER A 257 -62.97 -58.20 64.45
C SER A 257 -63.13 -57.21 63.26
N ARG A 258 -62.06 -56.45 62.94
CA ARG A 258 -61.99 -55.28 62.02
C ARG A 258 -60.92 -55.40 60.90
N ARG A 259 -61.04 -54.56 59.84
CA ARG A 259 -59.96 -53.95 58.98
C ARG A 259 -59.22 -54.89 57.97
N SER A 260 -58.49 -54.48 56.91
CA SER A 260 -58.08 -53.19 56.25
C SER A 260 -57.49 -53.39 54.80
N ALA A 261 -57.01 -52.32 54.11
CA ALA A 261 -56.35 -52.25 52.76
C ALA A 261 -54.79 -52.45 52.80
N PRO A 262 -53.87 -52.04 51.85
CA PRO A 262 -53.90 -51.38 50.51
C PRO A 262 -52.90 -51.96 49.41
N ALA A 263 -52.16 -51.13 48.62
CA ALA A 263 -51.46 -51.44 47.32
C ALA A 263 -50.01 -50.85 47.14
N ASP A 264 -49.31 -51.11 46.00
CA ASP A 264 -47.98 -50.52 45.60
C ASP A 264 -47.62 -50.68 44.07
N GLU A 265 -46.82 -49.76 43.46
CA GLU A 265 -46.08 -49.92 42.17
C GLU A 265 -45.03 -48.81 41.90
N LEU A 266 -43.72 -49.15 41.74
CA LEU A 266 -42.62 -48.18 41.43
C LEU A 266 -41.54 -48.71 40.42
N ALA A 267 -41.69 -49.90 39.85
CA ALA A 267 -40.56 -50.68 39.30
C ALA A 267 -40.34 -50.60 37.77
N ARG A 268 -40.26 -49.42 37.13
CA ARG A 268 -40.31 -49.35 35.65
C ARG A 268 -39.47 -48.29 34.90
N ARG A 269 -38.18 -48.10 35.25
CA ARG A 269 -37.37 -46.99 34.66
C ARG A 269 -35.90 -47.22 34.27
N MET A 270 -35.47 -48.44 33.89
CA MET A 270 -34.12 -48.66 33.34
C MET A 270 -34.09 -49.67 32.18
N ALA A 271 -34.12 -49.18 30.93
CA ALA A 271 -33.70 -49.90 29.72
C ALA A 271 -33.39 -48.90 28.59
N GLY A 272 -32.12 -48.82 28.17
CA GLY A 272 -31.68 -47.89 27.12
C GLY A 272 -31.85 -48.48 25.72
N GLY A 273 -32.91 -48.08 25.01
CA GLY A 273 -33.08 -48.33 23.58
C GLY A 273 -32.47 -47.22 22.70
N PRO A 274 -32.44 -47.40 21.36
CA PRO A 274 -32.09 -46.30 20.46
C PRO A 274 -33.07 -45.14 20.58
N CYS A 275 -32.59 -43.90 20.49
CA CYS A 275 -33.43 -42.71 20.54
C CYS A 275 -34.33 -42.64 19.29
N ALA A 276 -35.59 -43.04 19.44
CA ALA A 276 -36.55 -43.12 18.35
C ALA A 276 -37.24 -41.78 18.02
N ASP A 277 -37.05 -40.75 18.85
CA ASP A 277 -37.79 -39.48 18.84
C ASP A 277 -36.92 -38.26 18.46
N VAL A 278 -35.78 -38.47 17.78
CA VAL A 278 -34.85 -37.39 17.40
C VAL A 278 -35.46 -36.49 16.34
N GLN A 279 -35.88 -35.29 16.76
CA GLN A 279 -36.28 -34.22 15.86
C GLN A 279 -35.03 -33.47 15.37
N LEU A 280 -34.84 -33.45 14.05
CA LEU A 280 -33.75 -32.73 13.40
C LEU A 280 -34.31 -31.71 12.42
N ALA A 281 -33.81 -30.48 12.47
CA ALA A 281 -34.09 -29.45 11.48
C ALA A 281 -32.81 -28.71 11.07
N GLY A 282 -32.64 -28.48 9.77
CA GLY A 282 -31.72 -27.50 9.23
C GLY A 282 -32.50 -26.32 8.68
N ARG A 283 -32.24 -25.11 9.17
CA ARG A 283 -32.89 -23.88 8.71
C ARG A 283 -31.86 -22.95 8.08
N PRO A 284 -31.98 -22.63 6.77
CA PRO A 284 -31.12 -21.65 6.13
C PRO A 284 -31.08 -20.32 6.88
N GLN A 285 -29.89 -19.74 6.98
CA GLN A 285 -29.63 -18.46 7.64
C GLN A 285 -28.88 -17.52 6.70
N PRO A 286 -28.99 -16.20 6.88
CA PRO A 286 -28.25 -15.22 6.08
C PRO A 286 -26.74 -15.44 6.09
N ALA A 287 -26.10 -14.97 5.02
CA ALA A 287 -24.67 -15.07 4.76
C ALA A 287 -24.14 -16.50 4.60
N GLY A 288 -24.91 -17.41 4.00
CA GLY A 288 -24.44 -18.76 3.67
C GLY A 288 -24.28 -19.68 4.88
N ARG A 289 -25.22 -19.63 5.83
CA ARG A 289 -25.18 -20.38 7.09
C ARG A 289 -26.43 -21.24 7.26
N ILE A 290 -26.39 -22.18 8.20
CA ILE A 290 -27.53 -23.04 8.52
C ILE A 290 -27.64 -23.26 10.04
N GLU A 291 -28.82 -22.97 10.62
CA GLU A 291 -29.13 -23.34 12.00
C GLU A 291 -29.48 -24.84 12.01
N ILE A 292 -28.66 -25.64 12.68
CA ILE A 292 -28.88 -27.07 12.91
C ILE A 292 -29.47 -27.23 14.31
N ARG A 293 -30.73 -27.67 14.39
CA ARG A 293 -31.44 -27.92 15.64
C ARG A 293 -31.67 -29.41 15.84
N VAL A 294 -31.21 -29.93 16.98
CA VAL A 294 -31.41 -31.33 17.40
C VAL A 294 -32.21 -31.31 18.70
N LYS A 295 -33.31 -32.08 18.76
CA LYS A 295 -34.15 -32.20 19.95
C LYS A 295 -34.54 -33.65 20.22
N SER A 296 -34.11 -34.18 21.36
CA SER A 296 -34.57 -35.43 21.98
C SER A 296 -34.05 -35.50 23.42
N GLN A 297 -34.93 -35.85 24.37
CA GLN A 297 -34.53 -36.10 25.77
C GLN A 297 -33.59 -37.30 25.90
N CYS A 298 -33.66 -38.27 24.98
CA CYS A 298 -32.78 -39.43 24.96
C CYS A 298 -31.32 -39.09 24.57
N LEU A 299 -31.10 -37.92 23.96
CA LEU A 299 -29.77 -37.41 23.64
C LEU A 299 -29.17 -36.50 24.72
N ALA A 300 -29.91 -36.14 25.78
CA ALA A 300 -29.43 -35.24 26.82
C ALA A 300 -28.10 -35.71 27.43
N GLY A 301 -27.09 -34.82 27.43
CA GLY A 301 -25.73 -35.10 27.90
C GLY A 301 -24.87 -35.96 26.97
N ARG A 302 -25.36 -36.36 25.78
CA ARG A 302 -24.62 -37.18 24.81
C ARG A 302 -24.05 -36.33 23.66
N ASN A 303 -22.99 -36.85 23.05
CA ASN A 303 -22.39 -36.24 21.87
C ASN A 303 -23.11 -36.65 20.58
N VAL A 304 -23.31 -35.68 19.70
CA VAL A 304 -23.66 -35.86 18.29
C VAL A 304 -22.54 -35.30 17.42
N VAL A 305 -22.37 -35.84 16.22
CA VAL A 305 -21.32 -35.39 15.29
C VAL A 305 -21.96 -34.75 14.08
N ILE A 306 -21.69 -33.46 13.88
CA ILE A 306 -22.13 -32.71 12.70
C ILE A 306 -21.09 -32.95 11.60
N ALA A 307 -21.44 -33.81 10.66
CA ALA A 307 -20.58 -34.24 9.57
C ALA A 307 -20.84 -33.39 8.32
N TYR A 308 -19.93 -32.47 8.02
CA TYR A 308 -20.03 -31.52 6.91
C TYR A 308 -18.77 -31.53 6.04
N ALA A 309 -18.94 -31.70 4.73
CA ALA A 309 -17.84 -31.60 3.76
C ALA A 309 -16.63 -32.55 3.97
N GLY A 310 -16.82 -33.61 4.77
CA GLY A 310 -15.76 -34.55 5.18
C GLY A 310 -15.17 -34.29 6.56
N HIS A 311 -15.54 -33.18 7.19
CA HIS A 311 -15.15 -32.77 8.54
C HIS A 311 -16.24 -33.15 9.56
N ASP A 312 -15.82 -33.52 10.77
CA ASP A 312 -16.70 -33.99 11.84
C ASP A 312 -16.59 -33.06 13.05
N PHE A 313 -17.65 -32.30 13.34
CA PHE A 313 -17.72 -31.38 14.48
C PHE A 313 -18.52 -32.02 15.62
N VAL A 314 -17.85 -32.36 16.72
CA VAL A 314 -18.50 -32.96 17.90
C VAL A 314 -19.24 -31.89 18.70
N ARG A 315 -20.50 -32.12 19.04
CA ARG A 315 -21.32 -31.23 19.89
C ARG A 315 -22.07 -32.05 20.94
N THR A 316 -22.04 -31.61 22.19
CA THR A 316 -22.80 -32.22 23.28
C THR A 316 -24.21 -31.62 23.31
N VAL A 317 -25.24 -32.47 23.35
CA VAL A 317 -26.61 -32.02 23.57
C VAL A 317 -26.79 -31.67 25.07
N PRO A 318 -27.26 -30.45 25.42
CA PRO A 318 -27.50 -30.06 26.80
C PRO A 318 -28.45 -30.99 27.58
N ALA A 319 -28.49 -30.84 28.91
CA ALA A 319 -29.33 -31.65 29.79
C ALA A 319 -30.84 -31.48 29.51
N GLU A 320 -31.22 -30.38 28.88
CA GLU A 320 -32.57 -30.04 28.42
C GLU A 320 -33.01 -30.83 27.18
N GLY A 321 -32.09 -31.57 26.53
CA GLY A 321 -32.37 -32.39 25.35
C GLY A 321 -32.64 -31.60 24.06
N GLU A 322 -32.30 -30.31 24.00
CA GLU A 322 -32.34 -29.49 22.77
C GLU A 322 -31.02 -28.72 22.60
N MET A 323 -30.43 -28.80 21.40
CA MET A 323 -29.31 -27.97 20.99
C MET A 323 -29.62 -27.23 19.69
N SER A 324 -29.01 -26.05 19.54
CA SER A 324 -28.89 -25.35 18.26
C SER A 324 -27.42 -25.07 17.98
N PHE A 325 -26.96 -25.33 16.76
CA PHE A 325 -25.62 -25.02 16.29
C PHE A 325 -25.70 -24.32 14.94
N LEU A 326 -25.08 -23.15 14.85
CA LEU A 326 -25.02 -22.38 13.61
C LEU A 326 -23.77 -22.76 12.83
N LEU A 327 -23.95 -23.59 11.80
CA LEU A 327 -22.86 -24.00 10.91
C LEU A 327 -22.72 -22.99 9.78
N ASP A 328 -21.49 -22.57 9.51
CA ASP A 328 -21.15 -21.81 8.31
C ASP A 328 -20.83 -22.76 7.13
N LEU A 329 -21.46 -22.56 5.97
CA LEU A 329 -21.26 -23.41 4.79
C LEU A 329 -20.06 -22.95 3.96
N PHE A 330 -18.87 -23.04 4.55
CA PHE A 330 -17.59 -22.66 3.92
C PHE A 330 -17.20 -23.52 2.70
N GLU A 331 -17.72 -24.74 2.58
CA GLU A 331 -17.66 -25.59 1.38
C GLU A 331 -18.99 -25.63 0.61
N GLY A 332 -19.82 -24.59 0.76
CA GLY A 332 -21.10 -24.45 0.08
C GLY A 332 -22.04 -25.63 0.36
N HIS A 333 -22.75 -26.10 -0.67
CA HIS A 333 -23.74 -27.17 -0.58
C HIS A 333 -23.14 -28.60 -0.48
N ALA A 334 -21.95 -28.73 0.10
CA ALA A 334 -21.34 -30.03 0.40
C ALA A 334 -22.22 -30.85 1.38
N PRO A 335 -22.18 -32.20 1.34
CA PRO A 335 -23.06 -33.04 2.14
C PRO A 335 -22.97 -32.75 3.64
N LEU A 336 -24.13 -32.47 4.25
CA LEU A 336 -24.31 -32.21 5.67
C LEU A 336 -25.19 -33.30 6.30
N ALA A 337 -24.80 -33.79 7.47
CA ALA A 337 -25.63 -34.69 8.28
C ALA A 337 -25.29 -34.60 9.77
N VAL A 338 -26.24 -34.93 10.63
CA VAL A 338 -25.97 -35.27 12.03
C VAL A 338 -25.81 -36.79 12.15
N LYS A 339 -24.68 -37.24 12.68
CA LYS A 339 -24.44 -38.62 13.09
C LYS A 339 -24.75 -38.76 14.58
N LEU A 340 -25.50 -39.79 14.94
CA LEU A 340 -25.70 -40.22 16.33
C LEU A 340 -24.66 -41.28 16.71
N ASP A 341 -24.47 -41.50 18.01
CA ASP A 341 -23.52 -42.48 18.56
C ASP A 341 -23.81 -43.94 18.14
N ASN A 342 -25.07 -44.27 17.86
CA ASN A 342 -25.48 -45.55 17.28
C ASN A 342 -25.18 -45.70 15.77
N GLY A 343 -24.46 -44.74 15.16
CA GLY A 343 -24.10 -44.73 13.74
C GLY A 343 -25.19 -44.22 12.79
N THR A 344 -26.38 -43.87 13.29
CA THR A 344 -27.46 -43.30 12.45
C THR A 344 -27.02 -41.97 11.87
N ARG A 345 -27.08 -41.83 10.55
CA ARG A 345 -26.74 -40.59 9.84
C ARG A 345 -27.99 -39.94 9.28
N MET A 346 -28.35 -38.79 9.83
CA MET A 346 -29.52 -38.00 9.48
C MET A 346 -29.10 -36.83 8.57
N PRO A 347 -29.34 -36.89 7.25
CA PRO A 347 -28.92 -35.83 6.33
C PRO A 347 -29.74 -34.54 6.52
N ILE A 348 -29.12 -33.41 6.20
CA ILE A 348 -29.76 -32.08 6.17
C ILE A 348 -29.59 -31.51 4.76
N ASP A 349 -30.67 -30.99 4.17
CA ASP A 349 -30.57 -30.33 2.87
C ASP A 349 -29.98 -28.92 3.02
N THR A 350 -28.89 -28.67 2.30
CA THR A 350 -28.19 -27.39 2.24
C THR A 350 -28.63 -26.52 1.07
N LYS A 351 -29.38 -27.05 0.08
CA LYS A 351 -29.68 -26.36 -1.19
C LYS A 351 -30.49 -25.08 -1.02
N GLY A 352 -31.25 -24.95 0.06
CA GLY A 352 -32.00 -23.74 0.41
C GLY A 352 -31.14 -22.62 1.01
N VAL A 353 -29.83 -22.83 1.21
CA VAL A 353 -28.91 -21.80 1.72
C VAL A 353 -28.37 -20.97 0.56
N ASP A 354 -28.60 -19.66 0.63
CA ASP A 354 -28.08 -18.72 -0.37
C ASP A 354 -26.57 -18.51 -0.23
N LEU A 355 -25.87 -18.65 -1.35
CA LEU A 355 -24.43 -18.46 -1.53
C LEU A 355 -24.12 -17.43 -2.64
N ALA A 356 -25.15 -16.74 -3.17
CA ALA A 356 -24.98 -15.61 -4.06
C ALA A 356 -24.40 -14.41 -3.29
N GLY A 357 -23.56 -13.61 -3.95
CA GLY A 357 -23.02 -12.38 -3.37
C GLY A 357 -22.14 -12.55 -2.12
N ILE A 358 -21.68 -13.76 -1.77
CA ILE A 358 -20.77 -13.98 -0.63
C ILE A 358 -19.46 -14.65 -1.05
N SER A 359 -18.39 -14.30 -0.34
CA SER A 359 -17.14 -15.05 -0.29
C SER A 359 -16.90 -15.57 1.13
N LYS A 360 -16.24 -16.71 1.25
CA LYS A 360 -15.84 -17.27 2.55
C LYS A 360 -14.40 -17.74 2.50
N VAL A 361 -13.70 -17.58 3.62
CA VAL A 361 -12.37 -18.10 3.85
C VAL A 361 -12.41 -18.86 5.16
N ALA A 362 -12.23 -20.18 5.09
CA ALA A 362 -12.12 -21.03 6.26
C ALA A 362 -10.69 -21.54 6.43
N VAL A 363 -10.20 -21.52 7.66
CA VAL A 363 -8.92 -22.14 8.06
C VAL A 363 -9.27 -23.30 8.97
N LEU A 364 -8.84 -24.52 8.62
CA LEU A 364 -9.13 -25.74 9.36
C LEU A 364 -7.85 -26.45 9.79
N TRP A 365 -7.74 -26.84 11.06
CA TRP A 365 -6.54 -27.50 11.59
C TRP A 365 -6.87 -28.50 12.71
N SER A 366 -5.96 -29.44 12.99
CA SER A 366 -6.17 -30.50 14.01
C SER A 366 -5.14 -30.47 15.15
N ALA A 367 -4.23 -29.50 15.15
CA ALA A 367 -3.32 -29.29 16.26
C ALA A 367 -4.06 -28.53 17.39
N PRO A 368 -3.88 -28.89 18.67
CA PRO A 368 -4.56 -28.27 19.81
C PRO A 368 -3.92 -26.91 20.14
N VAL A 369 -4.08 -25.97 19.23
CA VAL A 369 -3.45 -24.64 19.23
C VAL A 369 -4.41 -23.63 18.64
N ASN A 370 -4.33 -22.37 19.05
CA ASN A 370 -5.13 -21.31 18.48
C ASN A 370 -4.48 -20.73 17.21
N LEU A 371 -5.26 -20.64 16.13
CA LEU A 371 -4.90 -19.99 14.86
C LEU A 371 -5.97 -18.94 14.53
N ASP A 372 -5.75 -17.67 14.89
CA ASP A 372 -6.70 -16.58 14.62
C ASP A 372 -6.65 -16.21 13.12
N LEU A 373 -7.79 -16.22 12.43
CA LEU A 373 -7.94 -15.71 11.06
C LEU A 373 -8.21 -14.19 11.12
N HIS A 374 -7.33 -13.42 10.48
CA HIS A 374 -7.45 -11.97 10.37
C HIS A 374 -7.80 -11.55 8.94
N ALA A 375 -8.77 -10.64 8.83
CA ALA A 375 -9.19 -10.03 7.57
C ALA A 375 -9.12 -8.50 7.69
N ASN A 376 -8.20 -7.89 6.93
CA ASN A 376 -8.02 -6.44 6.84
C ASN A 376 -8.80 -5.89 5.63
N GLU A 377 -10.04 -5.49 5.87
CA GLU A 377 -10.94 -5.00 4.82
C GLU A 377 -10.46 -3.67 4.23
N TYR A 378 -10.37 -3.60 2.90
CA TYR A 378 -9.97 -2.38 2.17
C TYR A 378 -8.62 -1.80 2.63
N LEU A 379 -7.65 -2.67 2.95
CA LEU A 379 -6.34 -2.32 3.49
C LEU A 379 -6.40 -1.63 4.87
N ALA A 380 -7.40 -1.97 5.69
CA ALA A 380 -7.44 -1.60 7.09
C ALA A 380 -6.12 -1.94 7.81
N ARG A 381 -5.70 -1.07 8.73
CA ARG A 381 -4.57 -1.37 9.61
C ARG A 381 -5.03 -2.29 10.74
N ARG A 382 -4.16 -3.17 11.23
CA ARG A 382 -4.45 -3.98 12.43
C ARG A 382 -4.92 -3.09 13.58
N GLY A 383 -6.04 -3.47 14.19
CA GLY A 383 -6.69 -2.74 15.28
C GLY A 383 -7.51 -1.51 14.88
N ALA A 384 -7.53 -1.13 13.59
CA ALA A 384 -8.41 -0.09 13.08
C ALA A 384 -9.77 -0.66 12.64
N GLU A 385 -10.73 0.22 12.32
CA GLU A 385 -11.98 -0.21 11.69
C GLU A 385 -11.70 -0.95 10.37
N GLY A 386 -12.36 -2.09 10.18
CA GLY A 386 -12.14 -3.00 9.06
C GLY A 386 -11.13 -4.11 9.32
N HIS A 387 -10.45 -4.14 10.49
CA HIS A 387 -9.69 -5.31 10.93
C HIS A 387 -10.60 -6.30 11.67
N VAL A 388 -11.04 -7.34 10.95
CA VAL A 388 -11.99 -8.35 11.40
C VAL A 388 -11.24 -9.64 11.79
N TRP A 389 -11.44 -10.12 13.03
CA TRP A 389 -10.72 -11.26 13.63
C TRP A 389 -11.41 -11.69 14.93
N ALA A 390 -10.99 -12.79 15.59
CA ALA A 390 -11.62 -13.31 16.82
C ALA A 390 -11.98 -12.22 17.87
N LYS A 391 -11.04 -11.34 18.23
CA LYS A 391 -11.28 -10.28 19.24
C LYS A 391 -12.00 -9.03 18.70
N SER A 392 -12.30 -8.98 17.41
CA SER A 392 -13.18 -7.98 16.79
C SER A 392 -13.90 -8.62 15.60
N PRO A 393 -14.90 -9.48 15.83
CA PRO A 393 -15.41 -10.42 14.83
C PRO A 393 -16.32 -9.76 13.78
N GLY A 394 -16.44 -8.43 13.76
CA GLY A 394 -17.42 -7.72 12.95
C GLY A 394 -18.85 -7.93 13.45
N ASN A 395 -19.83 -7.59 12.62
CA ASN A 395 -21.26 -7.72 12.96
C ASN A 395 -22.04 -8.08 11.69
N ILE A 396 -22.83 -9.16 11.73
CA ILE A 396 -23.55 -9.63 10.54
C ILE A 396 -24.66 -8.68 10.09
N ASP A 397 -25.41 -8.05 11.00
CA ASP A 397 -26.49 -7.14 10.63
C ASP A 397 -25.90 -5.91 9.92
N ALA A 398 -24.79 -5.37 10.43
CA ALA A 398 -24.03 -4.32 9.75
C ALA A 398 -23.50 -4.76 8.38
N ALA A 399 -23.06 -6.01 8.23
CA ALA A 399 -22.60 -6.56 6.95
C ALA A 399 -23.74 -6.79 5.95
N LEU A 400 -24.92 -7.24 6.41
CA LEU A 400 -26.13 -7.36 5.61
C LEU A 400 -26.66 -6.00 5.15
N THR A 401 -26.65 -5.00 6.02
CA THR A 401 -26.99 -3.61 5.66
C THR A 401 -25.98 -3.04 4.67
N ALA A 402 -24.67 -3.22 4.88
CA ALA A 402 -23.64 -2.78 3.93
C ALA A 402 -23.79 -3.44 2.55
N ALA A 403 -24.10 -4.74 2.49
CA ALA A 403 -24.35 -5.47 1.25
C ALA A 403 -25.55 -4.95 0.45
N ARG A 404 -26.59 -4.45 1.13
CA ARG A 404 -27.86 -3.99 0.50
C ARG A 404 -27.90 -2.49 0.22
N GLU A 405 -27.45 -1.68 1.17
CA GLU A 405 -27.68 -0.22 1.22
C GLU A 405 -26.37 0.58 1.15
N GLY A 406 -25.23 -0.07 1.38
CA GLY A 406 -23.92 0.54 1.33
C GLY A 406 -23.38 0.76 -0.09
N ASN A 407 -22.09 1.10 -0.16
CA ASN A 407 -21.31 1.21 -1.39
C ASN A 407 -20.06 0.30 -1.41
N ARG A 408 -19.97 -0.59 -0.41
CA ARG A 408 -18.90 -1.53 -0.12
C ARG A 408 -19.48 -2.73 0.61
N GLY A 409 -18.96 -3.92 0.30
CA GLY A 409 -19.18 -5.10 1.12
C GLY A 409 -18.54 -4.98 2.50
N ARG A 410 -18.89 -5.90 3.39
CA ARG A 410 -18.31 -6.08 4.72
C ARG A 410 -18.38 -7.54 5.11
N GLY A 411 -17.50 -7.95 6.00
CA GLY A 411 -17.45 -9.30 6.54
C GLY A 411 -17.45 -9.36 8.06
N PHE A 412 -17.42 -10.58 8.54
CA PHE A 412 -17.46 -10.95 9.95
C PHE A 412 -16.84 -12.34 10.13
N ILE A 413 -16.29 -12.63 11.32
CA ILE A 413 -15.95 -14.00 11.73
C ILE A 413 -17.25 -14.71 12.11
N SER A 414 -17.46 -15.88 11.51
CA SER A 414 -18.73 -16.60 11.46
C SER A 414 -18.68 -17.96 12.17
N MET A 415 -17.48 -18.51 12.34
CA MET A 415 -17.11 -19.52 13.35
C MET A 415 -15.71 -19.17 13.87
N GLU A 416 -15.47 -19.40 15.16
CA GLU A 416 -14.24 -19.14 15.92
C GLU A 416 -13.93 -20.42 16.73
N ASP A 417 -12.68 -20.86 16.78
CA ASP A 417 -12.27 -22.06 17.53
C ASP A 417 -10.84 -21.90 18.07
N THR A 418 -10.70 -21.92 19.40
CA THR A 418 -9.44 -21.62 20.08
C THR A 418 -8.42 -22.77 20.07
N GLY A 419 -8.71 -23.90 19.40
CA GLY A 419 -7.85 -25.08 19.43
C GLY A 419 -7.99 -25.94 20.70
N ALA A 420 -8.92 -25.61 21.60
CA ALA A 420 -9.05 -26.27 22.90
C ALA A 420 -9.95 -27.52 22.88
N GLY A 421 -10.74 -27.71 21.82
CA GLY A 421 -11.64 -28.87 21.66
C GLY A 421 -10.94 -30.13 21.14
N GLU A 422 -11.71 -31.22 20.99
CA GLU A 422 -11.27 -32.41 20.26
C GLU A 422 -11.72 -32.36 18.79
N GLY A 423 -10.85 -32.78 17.87
CA GLY A 423 -11.20 -33.01 16.46
C GLY A 423 -10.57 -32.00 15.49
N ILE A 424 -11.41 -31.39 14.65
CA ILE A 424 -11.02 -30.39 13.66
C ILE A 424 -11.52 -29.02 14.12
N HIS A 425 -10.60 -28.08 14.26
CA HIS A 425 -10.85 -26.68 14.56
C HIS A 425 -11.13 -25.93 13.27
N VAL A 426 -11.94 -24.87 13.34
CA VAL A 426 -12.25 -24.04 12.17
C VAL A 426 -12.56 -22.60 12.55
N GLU A 427 -11.86 -21.67 11.90
CA GLU A 427 -12.26 -20.26 11.81
C GLU A 427 -12.84 -20.00 10.42
N VAL A 428 -13.91 -19.20 10.33
CA VAL A 428 -14.49 -18.79 9.03
C VAL A 428 -14.73 -17.30 8.98
N TYR A 429 -14.02 -16.60 8.11
CA TYR A 429 -14.36 -15.24 7.69
C TYR A 429 -15.36 -15.28 6.53
N THR A 430 -16.51 -14.61 6.70
CA THR A 430 -17.54 -14.49 5.68
C THR A 430 -17.68 -13.03 5.25
N PHE A 431 -17.48 -12.74 3.96
CA PHE A 431 -17.60 -11.41 3.37
C PHE A 431 -18.82 -11.33 2.46
N LEU A 432 -19.73 -10.39 2.74
CA LEU A 432 -20.88 -10.10 1.89
C LEU A 432 -20.52 -8.98 0.91
N HIS A 433 -20.69 -9.25 -0.37
CA HIS A 433 -20.45 -8.30 -1.45
C HIS A 433 -21.65 -7.37 -1.61
N ASN A 434 -21.39 -6.11 -1.95
CA ASN A 434 -22.39 -5.17 -2.41
C ASN A 434 -22.34 -5.06 -3.94
N ASP A 435 -23.48 -5.14 -4.63
CA ASP A 435 -23.58 -5.17 -6.11
C ASP A 435 -23.03 -3.93 -6.83
N SER A 436 -22.88 -2.82 -6.09
CA SER A 436 -22.38 -1.53 -6.57
C SER A 436 -20.97 -1.21 -6.04
N GLN A 437 -20.30 -2.13 -5.35
CA GLN A 437 -18.99 -1.86 -4.78
C GLN A 437 -17.90 -1.66 -5.83
N ARG A 438 -17.00 -0.71 -5.57
CA ARG A 438 -15.73 -0.62 -6.30
C ARG A 438 -14.84 -1.79 -5.92
N THR A 439 -14.02 -2.24 -6.86
CA THR A 439 -12.98 -3.26 -6.62
C THR A 439 -12.08 -2.85 -5.45
N GLY A 440 -11.97 -3.73 -4.46
CA GLY A 440 -11.04 -3.62 -3.34
C GLY A 440 -10.41 -4.97 -3.01
N ALA A 441 -9.52 -4.97 -2.02
CA ALA A 441 -8.91 -6.17 -1.46
C ALA A 441 -9.26 -6.26 0.04
N VAL A 442 -9.43 -7.48 0.51
CA VAL A 442 -9.39 -7.84 1.93
C VAL A 442 -8.12 -8.66 2.11
N THR A 443 -7.14 -8.10 2.83
CA THR A 443 -5.86 -8.77 3.06
C THR A 443 -6.00 -9.74 4.22
N LEU A 444 -5.66 -11.00 3.97
CA LEU A 444 -5.91 -12.12 4.89
C LEU A 444 -4.61 -12.59 5.52
N LEU A 445 -4.63 -12.84 6.84
CA LEU A 445 -3.47 -13.28 7.62
C LEU A 445 -3.91 -14.37 8.60
N ILE A 446 -2.98 -15.18 9.09
CA ILE A 446 -3.25 -16.17 10.15
C ILE A 446 -2.25 -15.97 11.27
N ASP A 447 -2.70 -15.50 12.43
CA ASP A 447 -1.86 -15.41 13.61
C ASP A 447 -1.79 -16.79 14.29
N TYR A 448 -0.59 -17.28 14.53
CA TYR A 448 -0.41 -18.42 15.43
C TYR A 448 -0.43 -17.92 16.88
N GLU A 449 -1.61 -17.52 17.36
CA GLU A 449 -1.82 -16.84 18.64
C GLU A 449 -1.24 -17.62 19.85
N THR A 450 -1.38 -18.95 19.90
CA THR A 450 -0.78 -19.77 20.98
C THR A 450 0.76 -19.73 20.99
N ARG A 451 1.40 -19.51 19.84
CA ARG A 451 2.86 -19.32 19.76
C ARG A 451 3.25 -17.91 20.25
N GLY A 452 2.45 -16.91 19.93
CA GLY A 452 2.61 -15.51 20.36
C GLY A 452 3.89 -14.84 19.84
N ASP A 453 4.22 -13.68 20.42
CA ASP A 453 5.38 -12.85 20.04
C ASP A 453 6.74 -13.51 20.31
N VAL A 454 6.83 -14.31 21.38
CA VAL A 454 8.08 -14.90 21.88
C VAL A 454 7.84 -16.40 22.09
N PRO A 455 8.15 -17.23 21.08
CA PRO A 455 7.80 -18.65 21.07
C PRO A 455 8.51 -19.43 22.19
N GLN A 456 7.77 -20.30 22.88
CA GLN A 456 8.27 -21.08 24.02
C GLN A 456 7.70 -22.52 24.02
N GLY A 457 8.38 -23.41 24.76
CA GLY A 457 7.93 -24.78 25.00
C GLY A 457 7.69 -25.56 23.71
N ASP A 458 6.54 -26.22 23.62
CA ASP A 458 6.19 -27.06 22.46
C ASP A 458 5.94 -26.26 21.16
N HIS A 459 5.84 -24.93 21.19
CA HIS A 459 5.47 -24.10 20.03
C HIS A 459 6.68 -23.54 19.26
N CYS A 460 7.91 -23.93 19.63
CA CYS A 460 9.16 -23.40 19.07
C CYS A 460 10.22 -24.50 18.85
N GLY A 461 11.23 -24.21 18.02
CA GLY A 461 12.36 -25.10 17.74
C GLY A 461 11.93 -26.46 17.20
N SER A 462 12.24 -27.52 17.96
CA SER A 462 11.83 -28.91 17.70
C SER A 462 10.63 -29.36 18.56
N GLY A 463 9.91 -28.41 19.19
CA GLY A 463 8.73 -28.69 20.02
C GLY A 463 7.59 -29.33 19.24
N ARG A 464 6.69 -30.02 19.94
CA ARG A 464 5.63 -30.86 19.33
C ARG A 464 4.70 -30.10 18.37
N PHE A 465 4.48 -28.83 18.64
CA PHE A 465 3.63 -27.92 17.86
C PHE A 465 4.45 -26.79 17.21
N ALA A 466 5.79 -26.91 17.18
CA ALA A 466 6.63 -25.93 16.51
C ALA A 466 6.28 -25.81 15.01
N GLN A 467 5.79 -26.90 14.41
CA GLN A 467 5.20 -26.88 13.07
C GLN A 467 3.77 -27.38 13.14
N VAL A 468 2.85 -26.67 12.47
CA VAL A 468 1.45 -27.09 12.30
C VAL A 468 1.02 -26.93 10.85
N GLU A 469 0.02 -27.70 10.42
CA GLU A 469 -0.57 -27.61 9.09
C GLU A 469 -2.05 -27.22 9.20
N ALA A 470 -2.54 -26.44 8.25
CA ALA A 470 -3.96 -26.15 8.09
C ALA A 470 -4.42 -26.36 6.64
N MET A 471 -5.72 -26.60 6.47
CA MET A 471 -6.41 -26.53 5.20
C MET A 471 -7.11 -25.18 5.09
N VAL A 472 -6.84 -24.44 4.04
CA VAL A 472 -7.54 -23.21 3.68
C VAL A 472 -8.58 -23.55 2.63
N VAL A 473 -9.83 -23.18 2.88
CA VAL A 473 -10.94 -23.30 1.93
C VAL A 473 -11.41 -21.90 1.54
N ARG A 474 -11.48 -21.62 0.24
CA ARG A 474 -11.91 -20.33 -0.31
C ARG A 474 -13.14 -20.53 -1.19
N LEU A 475 -14.30 -20.12 -0.69
CA LEU A 475 -15.54 -20.02 -1.47
C LEU A 475 -15.65 -18.62 -2.09
N ARG A 476 -15.87 -18.57 -3.40
CA ARG A 476 -16.10 -17.34 -4.18
C ARG A 476 -17.59 -17.19 -4.53
N PRO A 477 -18.06 -15.99 -4.91
CA PRO A 477 -19.47 -15.79 -5.23
C PRO A 477 -19.93 -16.72 -6.35
N GLY A 478 -21.11 -17.32 -6.17
CA GLY A 478 -21.62 -18.38 -7.04
C GLY A 478 -21.07 -19.77 -6.74
N GLY A 479 -20.52 -20.01 -5.53
CA GLY A 479 -20.22 -21.35 -5.02
C GLY A 479 -18.98 -22.04 -5.60
N ARG A 480 -18.08 -21.30 -6.26
CA ARG A 480 -16.78 -21.87 -6.68
C ARG A 480 -15.86 -22.00 -5.47
N ILE A 481 -15.35 -23.21 -5.23
CA ILE A 481 -14.50 -23.54 -4.09
C ILE A 481 -13.09 -23.85 -4.57
N ASP A 482 -12.12 -23.35 -3.83
CA ASP A 482 -10.69 -23.59 -3.96
C ASP A 482 -10.14 -24.08 -2.60
N LYS A 483 -9.15 -24.97 -2.61
CA LYS A 483 -8.58 -25.57 -1.38
C LYS A 483 -7.06 -25.65 -1.45
N GLU A 484 -6.40 -25.28 -0.36
CA GLU A 484 -4.95 -25.24 -0.26
C GLU A 484 -4.48 -25.74 1.10
N LYS A 485 -3.41 -26.53 1.13
CA LYS A 485 -2.72 -26.88 2.38
C LYS A 485 -1.64 -25.88 2.67
N VAL A 486 -1.67 -25.28 3.85
CA VAL A 486 -0.67 -24.32 4.34
C VAL A 486 0.11 -24.90 5.51
N LYS A 487 1.36 -24.48 5.67
CA LYS A 487 2.27 -24.96 6.72
C LYS A 487 2.87 -23.79 7.47
N PHE A 488 2.79 -23.86 8.79
CA PHE A 488 3.37 -22.89 9.70
C PHE A 488 4.74 -23.40 10.13
N GLY A 489 5.80 -22.78 9.62
CA GLY A 489 7.19 -23.19 9.88
C GLY A 489 7.58 -23.03 11.35
N ALA A 490 8.62 -23.76 11.76
CA ALA A 490 9.21 -23.65 13.09
C ALA A 490 9.80 -22.25 13.34
N ALA A 491 9.63 -21.77 14.56
CA ALA A 491 10.18 -20.50 15.04
C ALA A 491 11.26 -20.74 16.10
N PRO A 492 12.32 -19.91 16.18
CA PRO A 492 13.30 -19.99 17.26
C PRO A 492 12.65 -19.76 18.64
N CYS A 493 13.16 -20.45 19.67
CA CYS A 493 12.67 -20.33 21.03
C CYS A 493 13.26 -19.10 21.73
N GLY A 494 12.42 -18.33 22.43
CA GLY A 494 12.85 -17.17 23.25
C GLY A 494 13.21 -15.90 22.45
N GLU A 495 13.21 -15.96 21.12
CA GLU A 495 13.39 -14.80 20.25
C GLU A 495 12.04 -14.12 19.96
N ARG A 496 12.04 -12.79 19.80
CA ARG A 496 10.83 -12.05 19.40
C ARG A 496 10.63 -12.16 17.89
N LEU A 497 9.46 -12.65 17.47
CA LEU A 497 9.08 -12.73 16.07
C LEU A 497 8.84 -11.35 15.45
N THR A 498 9.12 -11.23 14.16
CA THR A 498 8.60 -10.14 13.32
C THR A 498 7.11 -10.37 13.06
N GLU A 499 6.36 -9.30 12.77
CA GLU A 499 4.92 -9.41 12.48
C GLU A 499 4.65 -10.35 11.29
N GLU A 500 5.48 -10.31 10.24
CA GLU A 500 5.40 -11.22 9.09
C GLU A 500 5.45 -12.70 9.51
N LYS A 501 6.31 -13.06 10.48
CA LYS A 501 6.46 -14.42 11.00
C LYS A 501 5.42 -14.81 12.06
N ARG A 502 4.80 -13.84 12.71
CA ARG A 502 3.68 -14.07 13.65
C ARG A 502 2.36 -14.28 12.90
N PHE A 503 2.03 -13.35 12.00
CA PHE A 503 0.78 -13.31 11.23
C PHE A 503 0.84 -14.08 9.90
N ASN A 504 1.98 -14.69 9.57
CA ASN A 504 2.19 -15.58 8.43
C ASN A 504 1.67 -14.97 7.10
N SER A 505 2.01 -13.71 6.83
CA SER A 505 1.35 -12.87 5.82
C SER A 505 1.30 -13.46 4.41
N ASP A 506 2.29 -14.26 4.06
CA ASP A 506 2.46 -14.78 2.70
C ASP A 506 1.67 -16.09 2.47
N THR A 507 0.92 -16.53 3.49
CA THR A 507 0.22 -17.81 3.53
C THR A 507 -1.17 -17.78 2.90
N LEU A 508 -1.78 -16.59 2.79
CA LEU A 508 -3.11 -16.41 2.23
C LEU A 508 -3.07 -15.37 1.09
N SER A 509 -3.66 -15.73 -0.05
CA SER A 509 -3.97 -14.75 -1.10
C SER A 509 -5.12 -13.84 -0.67
N ASP A 510 -5.00 -12.54 -0.92
CA ASP A 510 -6.06 -11.54 -0.71
C ASP A 510 -7.41 -11.96 -1.34
N LEU A 511 -8.50 -11.70 -0.60
CA LEU A 511 -9.85 -11.81 -1.13
C LEU A 511 -10.22 -10.54 -1.90
N VAL A 512 -10.58 -10.70 -3.18
CA VAL A 512 -10.95 -9.58 -4.05
C VAL A 512 -12.43 -9.21 -3.84
N ALA A 513 -12.66 -8.07 -3.18
CA ALA A 513 -13.97 -7.46 -3.04
C ALA A 513 -14.39 -6.82 -4.38
N ARG A 514 -15.04 -7.60 -5.24
CA ARG A 514 -15.59 -7.18 -6.54
C ARG A 514 -17.08 -7.56 -6.66
N LYS A 515 -17.72 -7.18 -7.75
CA LYS A 515 -19.02 -7.75 -8.15
C LYS A 515 -18.88 -9.21 -8.58
#